data_AF-A0A067BZK0-F1
#
_entry.id   AF-A0A067BZK0-F1
#
_cell.length_a   1.000
_cell.length_b   1.000
_cell.length_c   1.000
_cell.angle_alpha   90.00
_cell.angle_beta   90.00
_cell.angle_gamma   90.00
#
_symmetry.space_group_name_H-M   'P 1'
#
loop_
_entity.id
_entity.type
_entity.pdbx_description
1 polymer ?
#
loop_
_entity_poly.entity_id
_entity_poly.type
_entity_poly.pdbx_seq_one_letter_code
_entity_poly.pdbx_strand_id
1 'polypeptide(L)'
;MEPVPAIKPPTEIEEVATGSNASKFACKHDIAMLRTVNLLEPWAAAHGAVMSTWDAIAESLADASDFGLKNKKGPALKTRFEIIMNRFKKSEFQSLRKSGTVEEYEEREQLLTDIKARMDDHTANGTVRKDAEKKKQEDLLMRRLNMAPLAPPRAEMTADSDASASSSVTAEAASESSEGPAATGEASTPSPKRLKKTIAKDDDITGLMTAIQSDISERRSRDEASSKQAQAELQLQRDRLDHDSTLARTLAEQNAQTQQIIMALLQQLADASSKRAQEELQLQRERLDHDRAVVRTLAEQNAQNQQIIMALLQQLADK
;
A
#
# COMPACT_ATOMS: atom_id res chain seq x y z
N MET A 1 -65.05 -36.28 -23.68
CA MET A 1 -63.67 -36.28 -24.19
C MET A 1 -63.32 -34.84 -24.53
N GLU A 2 -62.59 -34.17 -23.65
CA GLU A 2 -62.04 -32.84 -23.92
C GLU A 2 -60.51 -32.95 -24.02
N PRO A 3 -59.84 -32.23 -24.93
CA PRO A 3 -58.41 -32.39 -25.18
C PRO A 3 -57.56 -31.69 -24.12
N VAL A 4 -56.67 -32.44 -23.48
CA VAL A 4 -55.66 -31.91 -22.55
C VAL A 4 -54.57 -31.15 -23.33
N PRO A 5 -54.27 -29.87 -23.01
CA PRO A 5 -53.18 -29.14 -23.65
C PRO A 5 -51.81 -29.63 -23.13
N ALA A 6 -50.85 -29.78 -24.04
CA ALA A 6 -49.52 -30.32 -23.74
C ALA A 6 -48.66 -29.35 -22.93
N ILE A 7 -48.09 -29.85 -21.82
CA ILE A 7 -47.09 -29.14 -21.02
C ILE A 7 -45.74 -29.21 -21.74
N LYS A 8 -45.18 -28.03 -22.09
CA LYS A 8 -43.76 -27.91 -22.49
C LYS A 8 -42.86 -27.89 -21.24
N PRO A 9 -41.63 -28.44 -21.31
CA PRO A 9 -40.69 -28.39 -20.20
C PRO A 9 -40.20 -26.95 -19.92
N PRO A 10 -39.78 -26.61 -18.70
CA PRO A 10 -39.31 -25.27 -18.36
C PRO A 10 -37.93 -25.01 -18.96
N THR A 11 -37.86 -24.09 -19.91
CA THR A 11 -36.60 -23.45 -20.33
C THR A 11 -36.15 -22.45 -19.26
N GLU A 12 -34.85 -22.16 -19.23
CA GLU A 12 -34.15 -21.24 -18.34
C GLU A 12 -34.91 -19.95 -17.99
N ILE A 13 -34.88 -19.57 -16.71
CA ILE A 13 -35.39 -18.28 -16.25
C ILE A 13 -34.43 -17.20 -16.76
N GLU A 14 -34.92 -16.41 -17.72
CA GLU A 14 -34.18 -15.30 -18.32
C GLU A 14 -33.73 -14.27 -17.27
N GLU A 15 -32.47 -13.87 -17.36
CA GLU A 15 -31.90 -12.76 -16.58
C GLU A 15 -32.63 -11.46 -16.94
N VAL A 16 -33.29 -10.84 -15.96
CA VAL A 16 -34.12 -9.64 -16.17
C VAL A 16 -33.24 -8.44 -16.51
N ALA A 17 -33.03 -8.22 -17.81
CA ALA A 17 -32.31 -7.09 -18.37
C ALA A 17 -33.03 -5.76 -18.08
N THR A 18 -32.66 -5.11 -16.98
CA THR A 18 -33.10 -3.73 -16.69
C THR A 18 -32.29 -2.71 -17.51
N GLY A 19 -32.95 -1.63 -17.94
CA GLY A 19 -32.50 -0.80 -19.06
C GLY A 19 -31.13 -0.10 -18.89
N SER A 20 -30.30 -0.29 -19.92
CA SER A 20 -29.16 0.54 -20.37
C SER A 20 -28.79 1.77 -19.51
N ASN A 21 -27.81 1.59 -18.62
CA ASN A 21 -26.90 2.66 -18.18
C ASN A 21 -25.55 2.58 -18.92
N ALA A 22 -25.55 2.15 -20.19
CA ALA A 22 -24.38 1.69 -20.96
C ALA A 22 -23.27 2.74 -21.25
N SER A 23 -23.32 3.92 -20.63
CA SER A 23 -22.24 4.93 -20.66
C SER A 23 -21.55 5.15 -19.30
N LYS A 24 -22.13 4.66 -18.20
CA LYS A 24 -21.67 4.87 -16.83
C LYS A 24 -20.87 3.67 -16.33
N PHE A 25 -19.82 3.94 -15.56
CA PHE A 25 -19.04 2.89 -14.89
C PHE A 25 -19.82 2.28 -13.71
N ALA A 26 -19.82 0.95 -13.66
CA ALA A 26 -20.43 0.07 -12.65
C ALA A 26 -19.35 -0.88 -12.10
N CYS A 27 -19.66 -1.73 -11.11
CA CYS A 27 -18.64 -2.53 -10.42
C CYS A 27 -17.82 -3.42 -11.36
N LYS A 28 -18.46 -4.24 -12.21
CA LYS A 28 -17.79 -5.02 -13.26
C LYS A 28 -16.85 -4.24 -14.17
N HIS A 29 -17.20 -2.99 -14.50
CA HIS A 29 -16.37 -2.12 -15.34
C HIS A 29 -15.12 -1.63 -14.58
N ASP A 30 -15.24 -1.40 -13.26
CA ASP A 30 -14.09 -1.12 -12.41
C ASP A 30 -13.18 -2.35 -12.27
N ILE A 31 -13.74 -3.55 -12.09
CA ILE A 31 -12.99 -4.81 -11.98
C ILE A 31 -12.16 -5.07 -13.24
N ALA A 32 -12.79 -5.06 -14.42
CA ALA A 32 -12.08 -5.27 -15.69
C ALA A 32 -10.96 -4.23 -15.89
N MET A 33 -11.25 -2.95 -15.62
CA MET A 33 -10.24 -1.89 -15.68
C MET A 33 -9.08 -2.12 -14.70
N LEU A 34 -9.36 -2.54 -13.46
CA LEU A 34 -8.35 -2.79 -12.43
C LEU A 34 -7.47 -4.00 -12.77
N ARG A 35 -8.05 -5.09 -13.30
CA ARG A 35 -7.28 -6.24 -13.81
C ARG A 35 -6.26 -5.80 -14.87
N THR A 36 -6.68 -4.98 -15.84
CA THR A 36 -5.79 -4.45 -16.89
C THR A 36 -4.75 -3.46 -16.35
N VAL A 37 -5.13 -2.60 -15.41
CA VAL A 37 -4.21 -1.69 -14.69
C VAL A 37 -3.14 -2.47 -13.90
N ASN A 38 -3.50 -3.60 -13.28
CA ASN A 38 -2.58 -4.46 -12.54
C ASN A 38 -1.62 -5.27 -13.46
N LEU A 39 -1.99 -5.43 -14.74
CA LEU A 39 -1.16 -6.08 -15.76
C LEU A 39 -0.19 -5.11 -16.45
N LEU A 40 -0.64 -3.89 -16.76
CA LEU A 40 0.13 -2.90 -17.51
C LEU A 40 0.87 -1.87 -16.62
N GLU A 41 0.64 -1.91 -15.31
CA GLU A 41 1.36 -1.15 -14.27
C GLU A 41 1.69 0.31 -14.63
N PRO A 42 0.69 1.17 -14.89
CA PRO A 42 0.90 2.53 -15.40
C PRO A 42 1.71 3.46 -14.45
N TRP A 43 1.93 3.06 -13.20
CA TRP A 43 2.83 3.74 -12.24
C TRP A 43 4.32 3.40 -12.43
N ALA A 44 4.63 2.26 -13.05
CA ALA A 44 5.98 1.79 -13.36
C ALA A 44 6.43 2.15 -14.78
N ALA A 45 5.54 2.77 -15.58
CA ALA A 45 5.85 3.26 -16.91
C ALA A 45 7.01 4.26 -16.91
N ALA A 46 7.82 4.24 -17.98
CA ALA A 46 8.96 5.15 -18.16
C ALA A 46 8.52 6.62 -18.10
N HIS A 47 9.46 7.52 -17.74
CA HIS A 47 9.17 8.95 -17.63
C HIS A 47 8.62 9.52 -18.96
N GLY A 48 7.40 10.08 -18.90
CA GLY A 48 6.66 10.56 -20.07
C GLY A 48 5.76 9.52 -20.76
N ALA A 49 5.94 8.22 -20.52
CA ALA A 49 5.17 7.15 -21.17
C ALA A 49 3.83 6.84 -20.47
N VAL A 50 3.60 7.32 -19.25
CA VAL A 50 2.41 6.99 -18.41
C VAL A 50 1.09 7.11 -19.18
N MET A 51 0.87 8.17 -19.98
CA MET A 51 -0.40 8.31 -20.72
C MET A 51 -0.53 7.30 -21.87
N SER A 52 0.58 6.95 -22.54
CA SER A 52 0.61 5.88 -23.55
C SER A 52 0.21 4.54 -22.94
N THR A 53 0.62 4.26 -21.69
CA THR A 53 0.14 3.08 -20.96
C THR A 53 -1.36 3.14 -20.66
N TRP A 54 -1.92 4.31 -20.35
CA TRP A 54 -3.37 4.48 -20.19
C TRP A 54 -4.14 4.31 -21.50
N ASP A 55 -3.58 4.73 -22.64
CA ASP A 55 -4.19 4.49 -23.94
C ASP A 55 -4.09 3.00 -24.34
N ALA A 56 -2.99 2.30 -24.04
CA ALA A 56 -2.90 0.84 -24.18
C ALA A 56 -3.89 0.06 -23.28
N ILE A 57 -4.14 0.54 -22.05
CA ILE A 57 -5.21 0.03 -21.18
C ILE A 57 -6.59 0.24 -21.85
N ALA A 58 -6.80 1.38 -22.53
CA ALA A 58 -8.05 1.67 -23.23
C ALA A 58 -8.27 0.78 -24.46
N GLU A 59 -7.21 0.50 -25.22
CA GLU A 59 -7.24 -0.43 -26.36
C GLU A 59 -7.54 -1.86 -25.88
N SER A 60 -6.81 -2.34 -24.87
CA SER A 60 -7.04 -3.67 -24.28
C SER A 60 -8.47 -3.86 -23.75
N LEU A 61 -9.07 -2.83 -23.15
CA LEU A 61 -10.47 -2.85 -22.69
C LEU A 61 -11.49 -2.66 -23.81
N ALA A 62 -11.11 -2.13 -24.98
CA ALA A 62 -11.99 -2.04 -26.14
C ALA A 62 -12.14 -3.40 -26.85
N ASP A 63 -11.07 -4.20 -26.86
CA ASP A 63 -11.07 -5.57 -27.38
C ASP A 63 -11.73 -6.58 -26.41
N ALA A 64 -11.77 -6.26 -25.11
CA ALA A 64 -12.35 -7.11 -24.07
C ALA A 64 -13.90 -7.11 -24.12
N SER A 65 -14.48 -8.27 -24.41
CA SER A 65 -15.93 -8.45 -24.59
C SER A 65 -16.75 -8.26 -23.30
N ASP A 66 -16.13 -8.40 -22.13
CA ASP A 66 -16.74 -8.23 -20.80
C ASP A 66 -16.84 -6.76 -20.35
N PHE A 67 -15.97 -5.88 -20.87
CA PHE A 67 -15.92 -4.48 -20.44
C PHE A 67 -17.17 -3.69 -20.84
N GLY A 68 -17.74 -3.93 -22.02
CA GLY A 68 -19.05 -3.42 -22.46
C GLY A 68 -19.19 -1.89 -22.66
N LEU A 69 -18.24 -1.07 -22.19
CA LEU A 69 -18.25 0.39 -22.32
C LEU A 69 -17.47 0.84 -23.56
N LYS A 70 -18.19 1.25 -24.60
CA LYS A 70 -17.58 1.73 -25.86
C LYS A 70 -16.91 3.10 -25.69
N ASN A 71 -15.86 3.34 -26.48
CA ASN A 71 -15.20 4.63 -26.69
C ASN A 71 -14.63 5.31 -25.42
N LYS A 72 -14.19 4.54 -24.41
CA LYS A 72 -13.43 5.09 -23.28
C LYS A 72 -11.96 5.26 -23.70
N LYS A 73 -11.41 6.46 -23.53
CA LYS A 73 -9.98 6.78 -23.81
C LYS A 73 -9.14 6.70 -22.53
N GLY A 74 -7.83 6.56 -22.65
CA GLY A 74 -6.90 6.47 -21.52
C GLY A 74 -7.11 7.52 -20.43
N PRO A 75 -7.24 8.83 -20.75
CA PRO A 75 -7.52 9.86 -19.76
C PRO A 75 -8.80 9.63 -18.94
N ALA A 76 -9.87 9.10 -19.55
CA ALA A 76 -11.13 8.84 -18.84
C ALA A 76 -11.02 7.64 -17.89
N LEU A 77 -10.26 6.63 -18.27
CA LEU A 77 -9.95 5.47 -17.42
C LEU A 77 -9.03 5.86 -16.27
N LYS A 78 -8.00 6.66 -16.54
CA LYS A 78 -7.13 7.25 -15.51
C LYS A 78 -7.94 8.01 -14.46
N THR A 79 -8.80 8.94 -14.88
CA THR A 79 -9.66 9.69 -13.96
C THR A 79 -10.60 8.76 -13.18
N ARG A 80 -11.16 7.72 -13.81
CA ARG A 80 -12.00 6.73 -13.11
C ARG A 80 -11.19 5.97 -12.04
N PHE A 81 -9.99 5.49 -12.39
CA PHE A 81 -9.06 4.82 -11.48
C PHE A 81 -8.69 5.71 -10.29
N GLU A 82 -8.29 6.96 -10.54
CA GLU A 82 -7.95 7.92 -9.48
C GLU A 82 -9.13 8.16 -8.53
N ILE A 83 -10.37 8.26 -9.04
CA ILE A 83 -11.57 8.42 -8.20
C ILE A 83 -11.80 7.20 -7.31
N ILE A 84 -11.75 5.97 -7.84
CA ILE A 84 -12.00 4.76 -7.04
C ILE A 84 -10.86 4.48 -6.06
N MET A 85 -9.60 4.70 -6.47
CA MET A 85 -8.41 4.55 -5.62
C MET A 85 -8.39 5.59 -4.49
N ASN A 86 -8.79 6.83 -4.74
CA ASN A 86 -8.88 7.85 -3.69
C ASN A 86 -10.01 7.58 -2.69
N ARG A 87 -11.15 7.01 -3.13
CA ARG A 87 -12.21 6.55 -2.22
C ARG A 87 -11.79 5.33 -1.40
N PHE A 88 -11.08 4.38 -2.02
CA PHE A 88 -10.49 3.23 -1.34
C PHE A 88 -9.54 3.69 -0.22
N LYS A 89 -8.63 4.62 -0.50
CA LYS A 89 -7.70 5.21 0.48
C LYS A 89 -8.39 5.96 1.64
N LYS A 90 -9.67 6.33 1.49
CA LYS A 90 -10.49 6.99 2.51
C LYS A 90 -11.52 6.05 3.18
N SER A 91 -11.53 4.77 2.81
CA SER A 91 -12.54 3.79 3.25
C SER A 91 -14.00 4.13 2.89
N GLU A 92 -14.22 4.94 1.85
CA GLU A 92 -15.56 5.44 1.43
C GLU A 92 -16.37 4.42 0.59
N PHE A 93 -16.25 3.13 0.91
CA PHE A 93 -16.76 2.00 0.10
C PHE A 93 -18.28 2.00 -0.08
N GLN A 94 -19.03 2.42 0.94
CA GLN A 94 -20.50 2.48 0.89
C GLN A 94 -21.01 3.33 -0.30
N SER A 95 -20.25 4.37 -0.69
CA SER A 95 -20.58 5.22 -1.84
C SER A 95 -20.43 4.54 -3.21
N LEU A 96 -19.70 3.42 -3.26
CA LEU A 96 -19.34 2.63 -4.44
C LEU A 96 -20.12 1.30 -4.54
N ARG A 97 -20.97 0.99 -3.56
CA ARG A 97 -21.83 -0.21 -3.51
C ARG A 97 -23.26 0.03 -4.02
N LYS A 98 -23.43 0.97 -4.95
CA LYS A 98 -24.74 1.38 -5.52
C LYS A 98 -25.27 0.44 -6.61
N SER A 99 -24.42 -0.45 -7.14
CA SER A 99 -24.75 -1.39 -8.21
C SER A 99 -23.66 -2.47 -8.30
N GLY A 100 -24.05 -3.72 -8.11
CA GLY A 100 -23.16 -4.88 -8.14
C GLY A 100 -23.44 -5.88 -7.01
N THR A 101 -22.88 -7.08 -7.12
CA THR A 101 -23.01 -8.16 -6.13
C THR A 101 -21.97 -8.04 -5.01
N VAL A 102 -22.08 -8.86 -3.96
CA VAL A 102 -21.12 -8.85 -2.84
C VAL A 102 -19.73 -9.27 -3.33
N GLU A 103 -19.70 -10.31 -4.14
CA GLU A 103 -18.50 -10.91 -4.75
C GLU A 103 -17.77 -9.90 -5.67
N GLU A 104 -18.52 -9.12 -6.47
CA GLU A 104 -17.94 -8.04 -7.27
C GLU A 104 -17.29 -6.94 -6.40
N TYR A 105 -17.87 -6.62 -5.23
CA TYR A 105 -17.28 -5.63 -4.34
C TYR A 105 -16.00 -6.15 -3.68
N GLU A 106 -16.00 -7.41 -3.25
CA GLU A 106 -14.84 -8.09 -2.65
C GLU A 106 -13.69 -8.19 -3.65
N GLU A 107 -13.94 -8.63 -4.90
CA GLU A 107 -12.88 -8.68 -5.93
C GLU A 107 -12.31 -7.28 -6.22
N ARG A 108 -13.17 -6.27 -6.35
CA ARG A 108 -12.72 -4.88 -6.58
C ARG A 108 -11.88 -4.35 -5.41
N GLU A 109 -12.28 -4.65 -4.18
CA GLU A 109 -11.57 -4.23 -2.96
C GLU A 109 -10.21 -4.97 -2.83
N GLN A 110 -10.14 -6.26 -3.21
CA GLN A 110 -8.87 -7.01 -3.30
C GLN A 110 -7.94 -6.42 -4.36
N LEU A 111 -8.41 -6.22 -5.60
CA LEU A 111 -7.60 -5.65 -6.69
C LEU A 111 -7.06 -4.25 -6.35
N LEU A 112 -7.85 -3.41 -5.69
CA LEU A 112 -7.40 -2.10 -5.22
C LEU A 112 -6.33 -2.20 -4.12
N THR A 113 -6.43 -3.21 -3.24
CA THR A 113 -5.41 -3.51 -2.23
C THR A 113 -4.09 -3.92 -2.87
N ASP A 114 -4.14 -4.87 -3.80
CA ASP A 114 -2.97 -5.40 -4.51
C ASP A 114 -2.25 -4.32 -5.32
N ILE A 115 -3.01 -3.52 -6.09
CA ILE A 115 -2.47 -2.40 -6.88
C ILE A 115 -1.85 -1.35 -5.95
N LYS A 116 -2.49 -1.02 -4.82
CA LYS A 116 -1.92 -0.06 -3.87
C LYS A 116 -0.59 -0.56 -3.31
N ALA A 117 -0.51 -1.84 -2.91
CA ALA A 117 0.72 -2.43 -2.42
C ALA A 117 1.85 -2.34 -3.46
N ARG A 118 1.60 -2.72 -4.72
CA ARG A 118 2.57 -2.58 -5.82
C ARG A 118 3.00 -1.14 -6.09
N MET A 119 2.08 -0.17 -5.99
CA MET A 119 2.40 1.26 -6.12
C MET A 119 3.29 1.76 -4.98
N ASP A 120 3.02 1.33 -3.74
CA ASP A 120 3.82 1.68 -2.57
C ASP A 120 5.23 1.05 -2.69
N ASP A 121 5.32 -0.23 -3.04
CA ASP A 121 6.58 -0.97 -3.25
C ASP A 121 7.43 -0.34 -4.37
N HIS A 122 6.82 0.03 -5.50
CA HIS A 122 7.51 0.72 -6.58
C HIS A 122 8.06 2.08 -6.11
N THR A 123 7.30 2.80 -5.28
CA THR A 123 7.72 4.09 -4.72
C THR A 123 8.89 3.92 -3.74
N ALA A 124 8.83 2.94 -2.83
CA ALA A 124 9.88 2.64 -1.87
C ALA A 124 11.17 2.13 -2.54
N ASN A 125 11.06 1.28 -3.56
CA ASN A 125 12.20 0.86 -4.37
C ASN A 125 12.79 2.04 -5.17
N GLY A 126 11.95 2.99 -5.59
CA GLY A 126 12.37 4.22 -6.25
C GLY A 126 13.16 5.18 -5.36
N THR A 127 12.79 5.33 -4.08
CA THR A 127 13.55 6.15 -3.12
C THR A 127 14.87 5.48 -2.75
N VAL A 128 14.88 4.19 -2.40
CA VAL A 128 16.09 3.42 -2.07
C VAL A 128 17.14 3.50 -3.19
N ARG A 129 16.73 3.41 -4.47
CA ARG A 129 17.64 3.57 -5.61
C ARG A 129 18.24 4.99 -5.71
N LYS A 130 17.43 6.03 -5.47
CA LYS A 130 17.90 7.44 -5.50
C LYS A 130 18.84 7.74 -4.34
N ASP A 131 18.54 7.24 -3.14
CA ASP A 131 19.37 7.45 -1.95
C ASP A 131 20.70 6.69 -2.06
N ALA A 132 20.70 5.48 -2.61
CA ALA A 132 21.91 4.73 -2.92
C ALA A 132 22.79 5.44 -3.95
N GLU A 133 22.20 6.04 -4.99
CA GLU A 133 22.96 6.80 -6.00
C GLU A 133 23.49 8.12 -5.44
N LYS A 134 22.69 8.86 -4.66
CA LYS A 134 23.14 10.05 -3.94
C LYS A 134 24.33 9.74 -3.02
N LYS A 135 24.25 8.64 -2.26
CA LYS A 135 25.34 8.17 -1.38
C LYS A 135 26.62 7.83 -2.16
N LYS A 136 26.51 7.23 -3.37
CA LYS A 136 27.68 7.01 -4.24
C LYS A 136 28.27 8.30 -4.77
N GLN A 137 27.44 9.27 -5.16
CA GLN A 137 27.92 10.58 -5.63
C GLN A 137 28.59 11.37 -4.50
N GLU A 138 28.06 11.29 -3.28
CA GLU A 138 28.65 11.87 -2.08
C GLU A 138 29.99 11.19 -1.71
N ASP A 139 30.07 9.86 -1.75
CA ASP A 139 31.31 9.10 -1.55
C ASP A 139 32.39 9.44 -2.60
N LEU A 140 31.99 9.56 -3.88
CA LEU A 140 32.87 10.03 -4.96
C LEU A 140 33.36 11.46 -4.75
N LEU A 141 32.50 12.36 -4.25
CA LEU A 141 32.87 13.74 -3.90
C LEU A 141 33.84 13.77 -2.71
N MET A 142 33.55 13.03 -1.63
CA MET A 142 34.40 12.92 -0.45
C MET A 142 35.78 12.33 -0.81
N ARG A 143 35.83 11.30 -1.65
CA ARG A 143 37.08 10.73 -2.16
C ARG A 143 37.87 11.73 -3.02
N ARG A 144 37.18 12.58 -3.80
CA ARG A 144 37.82 13.64 -4.61
C ARG A 144 38.38 14.77 -3.74
N LEU A 145 37.68 15.15 -2.66
CA LEU A 145 38.14 16.16 -1.70
C LEU A 145 39.32 15.63 -0.86
N ASN A 146 39.25 14.39 -0.39
CA ASN A 146 40.30 13.76 0.44
C ASN A 146 41.58 13.41 -0.33
N MET A 147 41.55 13.46 -1.67
CA MET A 147 42.72 13.24 -2.54
C MET A 147 43.24 14.54 -3.18
N ALA A 148 42.79 15.71 -2.71
CA ALA A 148 43.39 16.99 -3.07
C ALA A 148 44.82 17.07 -2.51
N PRO A 149 45.87 17.24 -3.35
CA PRO A 149 47.25 17.18 -2.87
C PRO A 149 47.61 18.37 -1.96
N LEU A 150 48.02 18.10 -0.72
CA LEU A 150 48.79 19.05 0.07
C LEU A 150 50.20 19.15 -0.53
N ALA A 151 50.49 20.25 -1.22
CA ALA A 151 51.81 20.52 -1.77
C ALA A 151 52.81 20.96 -0.67
N PRO A 152 53.97 20.29 -0.50
CA PRO A 152 55.02 20.68 0.44
C PRO A 152 55.98 21.75 -0.15
N PRO A 153 56.82 22.41 0.67
CA PRO A 153 57.54 23.62 0.26
C PRO A 153 58.90 23.39 -0.44
N ARG A 154 59.06 24.07 -1.59
CA ARG A 154 60.26 24.73 -2.17
C ARG A 154 61.66 24.06 -2.10
N ALA A 155 62.18 23.70 -3.28
CA ALA A 155 63.59 23.74 -3.68
C ALA A 155 63.70 24.12 -5.19
N GLU A 156 64.88 24.44 -5.72
CA GLU A 156 65.06 25.45 -6.80
C GLU A 156 65.57 24.96 -8.18
N MET A 157 65.45 25.86 -9.19
CA MET A 157 66.21 25.99 -10.47
C MET A 157 66.13 24.82 -11.48
N THR A 158 65.84 25.01 -12.78
CA THR A 158 66.43 25.90 -13.80
C THR A 158 65.43 26.19 -14.97
N ALA A 159 65.52 27.33 -15.68
CA ALA A 159 65.90 27.51 -17.12
C ALA A 159 65.27 26.54 -18.15
N ASP A 160 64.79 26.92 -19.35
CA ASP A 160 64.78 28.21 -20.09
C ASP A 160 63.71 28.17 -21.24
N SER A 161 63.58 29.27 -22.01
CA SER A 161 63.13 29.37 -23.41
C SER A 161 61.75 28.81 -23.87
N ASP A 162 60.75 29.70 -23.88
CA ASP A 162 59.97 30.24 -25.02
C ASP A 162 59.56 29.43 -26.29
N ALA A 163 58.40 29.83 -26.82
CA ALA A 163 57.90 29.81 -28.21
C ALA A 163 57.80 28.50 -29.04
N SER A 164 56.55 28.13 -29.33
CA SER A 164 55.93 28.16 -30.69
C SER A 164 54.84 27.05 -30.78
N ALA A 165 53.54 27.33 -30.67
CA ALA A 165 52.65 28.15 -31.52
C ALA A 165 52.11 27.43 -32.77
N SER A 166 50.84 27.72 -33.08
CA SER A 166 50.08 27.30 -34.27
C SER A 166 49.83 25.80 -34.43
N SER A 167 48.71 25.32 -34.98
CA SER A 167 47.41 25.83 -35.44
C SER A 167 46.70 24.54 -35.95
N SER A 168 45.40 24.40 -36.12
CA SER A 168 44.56 25.27 -36.94
C SER A 168 43.11 24.78 -36.93
N VAL A 169 42.18 25.72 -36.69
CA VAL A 169 40.90 25.97 -37.41
C VAL A 169 39.81 24.88 -37.47
N THR A 170 38.50 25.16 -37.49
CA THR A 170 37.67 26.41 -37.38
C THR A 170 36.24 25.97 -37.01
N ALA A 171 35.50 26.70 -36.15
CA ALA A 171 34.38 27.62 -36.46
C ALA A 171 33.11 26.93 -37.08
N GLU A 172 31.86 27.35 -36.87
CA GLU A 172 31.23 28.64 -36.46
C GLU A 172 30.05 28.39 -35.47
N ALA A 173 29.78 29.25 -34.47
CA ALA A 173 28.87 30.42 -34.44
C ALA A 173 27.35 30.06 -34.43
N ALA A 174 26.41 30.77 -33.80
CA ALA A 174 26.38 32.01 -32.98
C ALA A 174 25.26 31.87 -31.89
N SER A 175 24.86 32.82 -31.03
CA SER A 175 25.14 34.26 -30.87
C SER A 175 24.83 34.74 -29.43
N GLU A 176 25.53 35.80 -28.97
CA GLU A 176 25.08 36.98 -28.17
C GLU A 176 24.12 36.83 -26.94
N SER A 177 24.20 37.61 -25.85
CA SER A 177 25.14 38.60 -25.27
C SER A 177 24.66 38.91 -23.81
N SER A 178 25.27 39.72 -22.93
CA SER A 178 26.48 40.56 -23.00
C SER A 178 27.14 40.79 -21.60
N GLU A 179 28.10 41.73 -21.59
CA GLU A 179 28.80 42.52 -20.56
C GLU A 179 28.18 42.70 -19.15
N GLY A 180 28.94 42.92 -18.06
CA GLY A 180 30.33 43.41 -17.89
C GLY A 180 30.37 44.85 -17.34
N PRO A 181 31.49 45.40 -16.78
CA PRO A 181 32.83 44.82 -16.60
C PRO A 181 33.55 45.11 -15.23
N ALA A 182 34.78 44.58 -15.08
CA ALA A 182 35.95 45.18 -14.37
C ALA A 182 35.93 45.46 -12.83
N ALA A 183 37.04 45.36 -12.06
CA ALA A 183 38.39 44.82 -12.29
C ALA A 183 39.24 44.74 -10.99
N THR A 184 40.37 44.00 -11.04
CA THR A 184 41.66 44.18 -10.30
C THR A 184 41.78 44.00 -8.77
N GLY A 185 42.98 43.56 -8.33
CA GLY A 185 43.46 43.66 -6.94
C GLY A 185 43.77 42.30 -6.27
N GLU A 186 44.82 41.60 -6.68
CA GLU A 186 46.11 41.53 -5.95
C GLU A 186 46.08 40.86 -4.56
N ALA A 187 46.70 39.69 -4.48
CA ALA A 187 47.18 39.14 -3.21
C ALA A 187 48.56 39.75 -2.87
N SER A 188 48.69 40.36 -1.70
CA SER A 188 50.01 40.69 -1.13
C SER A 188 49.97 40.74 0.39
N THR A 189 50.83 39.92 1.00
CA THR A 189 51.24 40.05 2.40
C THR A 189 52.04 41.34 2.62
N PRO A 190 52.01 41.91 3.83
CA PRO A 190 53.23 42.50 4.37
C PRO A 190 53.58 42.07 5.80
N SER A 191 54.88 42.05 6.05
CA SER A 191 55.59 41.60 7.26
C SER A 191 55.26 42.40 8.53
N PRO A 192 55.48 41.84 9.74
CA PRO A 192 55.18 42.51 10.99
C PRO A 192 56.10 43.72 11.26
N LYS A 193 55.51 44.91 11.39
CA LYS A 193 56.23 46.13 11.80
C LYS A 193 56.44 46.13 13.32
N ARG A 194 57.71 46.19 13.74
CA ARG A 194 58.14 46.38 15.14
C ARG A 194 57.57 47.69 15.69
N LEU A 195 56.71 47.62 16.71
CA LEU A 195 56.33 48.77 17.53
C LEU A 195 56.99 48.66 18.91
N LYS A 196 57.81 49.66 19.24
CA LYS A 196 58.45 49.77 20.56
C LYS A 196 57.50 50.47 21.53
N LYS A 197 56.88 49.66 22.40
CA LYS A 197 56.65 49.91 23.83
C LYS A 197 56.42 51.38 24.27
N THR A 198 55.16 51.72 24.51
CA THR A 198 54.79 52.63 25.62
C THR A 198 54.13 51.78 26.71
N ILE A 199 54.59 51.93 27.95
CA ILE A 199 53.94 51.29 29.10
C ILE A 199 52.80 52.21 29.56
N ALA A 200 51.56 51.76 29.38
CA ALA A 200 50.46 52.13 30.26
C ALA A 200 50.19 50.90 31.14
N LYS A 201 50.59 50.95 32.41
CA LYS A 201 50.16 49.98 33.42
C LYS A 201 48.88 50.53 34.03
N ASP A 202 47.77 49.84 33.76
CA ASP A 202 46.63 49.57 34.66
C ASP A 202 45.35 49.17 33.87
N ASP A 203 45.28 49.49 32.57
CA ASP A 203 44.14 49.08 31.71
C ASP A 203 44.21 47.62 31.21
N ASP A 204 45.41 47.03 31.14
CA ASP A 204 45.67 45.71 30.52
C ASP A 204 45.10 44.53 31.34
N ILE A 205 45.13 44.63 32.68
CA ILE A 205 44.56 43.62 33.59
C ILE A 205 43.03 43.64 33.51
N THR A 206 42.43 44.83 33.42
CA THR A 206 40.97 45.02 33.30
C THR A 206 40.46 44.46 31.97
N GLY A 207 41.20 44.66 30.87
CA GLY A 207 40.91 44.04 29.58
C GLY A 207 40.97 42.51 29.63
N LEU A 208 42.03 41.94 30.23
CA LEU A 208 42.19 40.49 30.39
C LEU A 208 41.08 39.88 31.27
N MET A 209 40.73 40.53 32.39
CA MET A 209 39.67 40.08 33.28
C MET A 209 38.31 40.09 32.57
N THR A 210 38.04 41.11 31.75
CA THR A 210 36.83 41.19 30.91
C THR A 210 36.79 40.09 29.85
N ALA A 211 37.91 39.79 29.19
CA ALA A 211 38.01 38.72 28.21
C ALA A 211 37.77 37.32 28.84
N ILE A 212 38.31 37.08 30.04
CA ILE A 212 38.05 35.85 30.82
C ILE A 212 36.57 35.76 31.21
N GLN A 213 35.97 36.85 31.69
CA GLN A 213 34.54 36.89 32.02
C GLN A 213 33.66 36.58 30.79
N SER A 214 34.07 37.07 29.62
CA SER A 214 33.41 36.81 28.33
C SER A 214 33.52 35.33 27.93
N ASP A 215 34.72 34.73 27.92
CA ASP A 215 34.89 33.32 27.52
C ASP A 215 34.21 32.36 28.51
N ILE A 216 34.17 32.67 29.82
CA ILE A 216 33.38 31.91 30.79
C ILE A 216 31.89 32.00 30.49
N SER A 217 31.39 33.18 30.13
CA SER A 217 29.97 33.40 29.80
C SER A 217 29.59 32.71 28.49
N GLU A 218 30.47 32.75 27.49
CA GLU A 218 30.26 32.12 26.19
C GLU A 218 30.37 30.59 26.27
N ARG A 219 31.25 30.05 27.11
CA ARG A 219 31.27 28.61 27.46
C ARG A 219 29.97 28.18 28.12
N ARG A 220 29.50 28.88 29.16
CA ARG A 220 28.20 28.57 29.79
C ARG A 220 27.04 28.64 28.79
N SER A 221 27.05 29.65 27.90
CA SER A 221 26.03 29.76 26.85
C SER A 221 26.07 28.59 25.87
N ARG A 222 27.27 28.13 25.46
CA ARG A 222 27.45 26.92 24.65
C ARG A 222 27.02 25.64 25.39
N ASP A 223 27.37 25.50 26.66
CA ASP A 223 27.00 24.35 27.49
C ASP A 223 25.48 24.30 27.73
N GLU A 224 24.84 25.45 27.97
CA GLU A 224 23.38 25.57 28.05
C GLU A 224 22.69 25.26 26.72
N ALA A 225 23.23 25.73 25.59
CA ALA A 225 22.69 25.43 24.27
C ALA A 225 22.81 23.94 23.95
N SER A 226 23.96 23.32 24.24
CA SER A 226 24.19 21.88 24.12
C SER A 226 23.26 21.06 25.02
N SER A 227 23.05 21.50 26.26
CA SER A 227 22.11 20.86 27.21
C SER A 227 20.66 20.96 26.73
N LYS A 228 20.22 22.14 26.25
CA LYS A 228 18.88 22.33 25.66
C LYS A 228 18.69 21.49 24.40
N GLN A 229 19.72 21.37 23.55
CA GLN A 229 19.68 20.52 22.35
C GLN A 229 19.58 19.04 22.71
N ALA A 230 20.37 18.56 23.67
CA ALA A 230 20.30 17.18 24.17
C ALA A 230 18.93 16.86 24.81
N GLN A 231 18.35 17.81 25.56
CA GLN A 231 16.99 17.67 26.10
C GLN A 231 15.93 17.59 25.01
N ALA A 232 16.01 18.43 23.98
CA ALA A 232 15.09 18.41 22.84
C ALA A 232 15.20 17.09 22.03
N GLU A 233 16.42 16.56 21.87
CA GLU A 233 16.63 15.25 21.23
C GLU A 233 16.04 14.11 22.06
N LEU A 234 16.24 14.11 23.38
CA LEU A 234 15.63 13.13 24.28
C LEU A 234 14.10 13.22 24.31
N GLN A 235 13.53 14.42 24.22
CA GLN A 235 12.08 14.61 24.06
C GLN A 235 11.57 14.01 22.75
N LEU A 236 12.25 14.28 21.63
CA LEU A 236 11.85 13.71 20.33
C LEU A 236 11.98 12.18 20.29
N GLN A 237 12.98 11.60 20.96
CA GLN A 237 13.06 10.14 21.17
C GLN A 237 11.93 9.61 22.05
N ARG A 238 11.55 10.35 23.11
CA ARG A 238 10.44 10.00 24.00
C ARG A 238 9.11 9.97 23.24
N ASP A 239 8.79 11.04 22.52
CA ASP A 239 7.56 11.18 21.74
C ASP A 239 7.45 10.08 20.66
N ARG A 240 8.59 9.73 20.03
CA ARG A 240 8.63 8.62 19.08
C ARG A 240 8.37 7.27 19.75
N LEU A 241 9.00 6.98 20.89
CA LEU A 241 8.77 5.72 21.63
C LEU A 241 7.34 5.62 22.15
N ASP A 242 6.75 6.73 22.61
CA ASP A 242 5.36 6.77 23.06
C ASP A 242 4.40 6.59 21.85
N HIS A 243 4.71 7.15 20.67
CA HIS A 243 3.97 6.88 19.42
C HIS A 243 4.06 5.40 19.00
N ASP A 244 5.27 4.85 18.89
CA ASP A 244 5.52 3.44 18.54
C ASP A 244 4.82 2.50 19.55
N SER A 245 4.81 2.85 20.84
CA SER A 245 4.07 2.13 21.89
C SER A 245 2.55 2.20 21.70
N THR A 246 1.99 3.35 21.30
CA THR A 246 0.55 3.44 20.99
C THR A 246 0.17 2.61 19.78
N LEU A 247 0.97 2.63 18.71
CA LEU A 247 0.75 1.80 17.52
C LEU A 247 0.79 0.30 17.87
N ALA A 248 1.80 -0.13 18.63
CA ALA A 248 1.92 -1.51 19.10
C ALA A 248 0.70 -1.94 19.94
N ARG A 249 0.20 -1.05 20.82
CA ARG A 249 -1.01 -1.31 21.62
C ARG A 249 -2.25 -1.46 20.75
N THR A 250 -2.48 -0.56 19.79
CA THR A 250 -3.65 -0.65 18.90
C THR A 250 -3.61 -1.88 17.99
N LEU A 251 -2.43 -2.28 17.51
CA LEU A 251 -2.27 -3.50 16.72
C LEU A 251 -2.50 -4.76 17.56
N ALA A 252 -1.99 -4.80 18.79
CA ALA A 252 -2.25 -5.90 19.72
C ALA A 252 -3.74 -6.02 20.07
N GLU A 253 -4.43 -4.89 20.27
CA GLU A 253 -5.86 -4.84 20.55
C GLU A 253 -6.70 -5.31 19.35
N GLN A 254 -6.40 -4.86 18.13
CA GLN A 254 -7.06 -5.36 16.91
C GLN A 254 -6.83 -6.86 16.69
N ASN A 255 -5.62 -7.36 16.96
CA ASN A 255 -5.31 -8.79 16.88
C ASN A 255 -6.11 -9.59 17.93
N ALA A 256 -6.19 -9.10 19.17
CA ALA A 256 -6.99 -9.73 20.23
C ALA A 256 -8.50 -9.75 19.88
N GLN A 257 -9.04 -8.65 19.34
CA GLN A 257 -10.43 -8.59 18.85
C GLN A 257 -10.67 -9.58 17.70
N THR A 258 -9.74 -9.68 16.76
CA THR A 258 -9.82 -10.62 15.63
C THR A 258 -9.82 -12.07 16.13
N GLN A 259 -8.95 -12.41 17.09
CA GLN A 259 -8.91 -13.73 17.72
C GLN A 259 -10.21 -14.05 18.48
N GLN A 260 -10.79 -13.08 19.19
CA GLN A 260 -12.09 -13.26 19.86
C GLN A 260 -13.22 -13.53 18.86
N ILE A 261 -13.27 -12.82 17.74
CA ILE A 261 -14.27 -13.04 16.68
C ILE A 261 -14.12 -14.45 16.09
N ILE A 262 -12.89 -14.86 15.75
CA ILE A 262 -12.61 -16.21 15.22
C ILE A 262 -13.05 -17.29 16.22
N MET A 263 -12.71 -17.13 17.50
CA MET A 263 -13.06 -18.09 18.55
C MET A 263 -14.58 -18.18 18.77
N ALA A 264 -15.30 -17.05 18.71
CA ALA A 264 -16.75 -17.03 18.80
C ALA A 264 -17.43 -17.72 17.60
N LEU A 265 -16.92 -17.51 16.38
CA LEU A 265 -17.43 -18.19 15.18
C LEU A 265 -17.18 -19.71 15.22
N LEU A 266 -16.00 -20.14 15.69
CA LEU A 266 -15.70 -21.56 15.87
C LEU A 266 -16.64 -22.21 16.89
N GLN A 267 -16.95 -21.53 18.00
CA GLN A 267 -17.92 -22.01 18.99
C GLN A 267 -19.33 -22.14 18.37
N GLN A 268 -19.80 -21.13 17.62
CA GLN A 268 -21.10 -21.19 16.94
C GLN A 268 -21.19 -22.35 15.92
N LEU A 269 -20.10 -22.64 15.20
CA LEU A 269 -20.05 -23.78 14.28
C LEU A 269 -20.08 -25.13 15.03
N ALA A 270 -19.38 -25.23 16.17
CA ALA A 270 -19.43 -26.41 17.03
C ALA A 270 -20.85 -26.63 17.58
N ASP A 271 -21.49 -25.60 18.13
CA ASP A 271 -22.85 -25.68 18.67
C ASP A 271 -23.89 -26.01 17.59
N ALA A 272 -23.77 -25.41 16.40
CA ALA A 272 -24.64 -25.72 15.26
C ALA A 272 -24.47 -27.16 14.75
N SER A 273 -23.24 -27.70 14.74
CA SER A 273 -23.00 -29.09 14.35
C SER A 273 -23.54 -30.09 15.40
N SER A 274 -23.35 -29.79 16.69
CA SER A 274 -23.92 -30.55 17.81
C SER A 274 -25.46 -30.57 17.75
N LYS A 275 -26.10 -29.42 17.50
CA LYS A 275 -27.56 -29.31 17.36
C LYS A 275 -28.10 -30.15 16.20
N ARG A 276 -27.47 -30.09 15.03
CA ARG A 276 -27.87 -30.92 13.86
C ARG A 276 -27.77 -32.42 14.16
N ALA A 277 -26.70 -32.85 14.82
CA ALA A 277 -26.54 -34.26 15.22
C ALA A 277 -27.61 -34.72 16.24
N GLN A 278 -28.03 -33.83 17.14
CA GLN A 278 -29.15 -34.11 18.07
C GLN A 278 -30.49 -34.20 17.33
N GLU A 279 -30.76 -33.29 16.40
CA GLU A 279 -31.97 -33.31 15.55
C GLU A 279 -32.04 -34.59 14.69
N GLU A 280 -30.92 -35.01 14.09
CA GLU A 280 -30.82 -36.28 13.33
C GLU A 280 -31.08 -37.51 14.21
N LEU A 281 -30.48 -37.57 15.41
CA LEU A 281 -30.75 -38.64 16.38
C LEU A 281 -32.21 -38.66 16.86
N GLN A 282 -32.86 -37.50 16.99
CA GLN A 282 -34.27 -37.43 17.33
C GLN A 282 -35.14 -37.99 16.20
N LEU A 283 -34.93 -37.55 14.95
CA LEU A 283 -35.64 -38.08 13.78
C LEU A 283 -35.43 -39.60 13.61
N GLN A 284 -34.24 -40.11 13.91
CA GLN A 284 -33.97 -41.55 13.89
C GLN A 284 -34.77 -42.31 14.96
N ARG A 285 -34.91 -41.75 16.17
CA ARG A 285 -35.77 -42.34 17.23
C ARG A 285 -37.24 -42.33 16.84
N GLU A 286 -37.75 -41.20 16.34
CA GLU A 286 -39.15 -41.06 15.91
C GLU A 286 -39.49 -42.05 14.79
N ARG A 287 -38.57 -42.25 13.82
CA ARG A 287 -38.70 -43.30 12.79
C ARG A 287 -38.75 -44.70 13.40
N LEU A 288 -37.83 -45.05 14.30
CA LEU A 288 -37.82 -46.38 14.93
C LEU A 288 -39.08 -46.65 15.76
N ASP A 289 -39.62 -45.64 16.44
CA ASP A 289 -40.85 -45.79 17.22
C ASP A 289 -42.11 -45.86 16.32
N HIS A 290 -42.09 -45.20 15.16
CA HIS A 290 -43.09 -45.40 14.10
C HIS A 290 -43.03 -46.83 13.53
N ASP A 291 -41.85 -47.32 13.15
CA ASP A 291 -41.66 -48.68 12.64
C ASP A 291 -42.11 -49.73 13.68
N ARG A 292 -41.79 -49.52 14.97
CA ARG A 292 -42.30 -50.34 16.10
C ARG A 292 -43.82 -50.26 16.28
N ALA A 293 -44.47 -49.16 15.93
CA ALA A 293 -45.92 -49.06 15.95
C ALA A 293 -46.55 -49.86 14.80
N VAL A 294 -45.99 -49.77 13.59
CA VAL A 294 -46.42 -50.54 12.41
C VAL A 294 -46.24 -52.05 12.64
N VAL A 295 -45.12 -52.49 13.21
CA VAL A 295 -44.91 -53.91 13.54
C VAL A 295 -45.94 -54.41 14.58
N ARG A 296 -46.33 -53.59 15.56
CA ARG A 296 -47.36 -53.95 16.54
C ARG A 296 -48.74 -54.10 15.89
N THR A 297 -49.17 -53.15 15.07
CA THR A 297 -50.50 -53.24 14.42
C THR A 297 -50.57 -54.40 13.43
N LEU A 298 -49.48 -54.71 12.71
CA LEU A 298 -49.40 -55.90 11.86
C LEU A 298 -49.46 -57.21 12.69
N ALA A 299 -48.81 -57.26 13.85
CA ALA A 299 -48.88 -58.42 14.74
C ALA A 299 -50.29 -58.62 15.33
N GLU A 300 -50.95 -57.53 15.75
CA GLU A 300 -52.34 -57.52 16.22
C GLU A 300 -53.31 -58.00 15.12
N GLN A 301 -53.17 -57.49 13.89
CA GLN A 301 -54.00 -57.92 12.75
C GLN A 301 -53.76 -59.40 12.41
N ASN A 302 -52.52 -59.87 12.45
CA ASN A 302 -52.20 -61.29 12.23
C ASN A 302 -52.84 -62.18 13.32
N ALA A 303 -52.78 -61.78 14.59
CA ALA A 303 -53.43 -62.50 15.68
C ALA A 303 -54.97 -62.54 15.52
N GLN A 304 -55.60 -61.44 15.10
CA GLN A 304 -57.03 -61.40 14.77
C GLN A 304 -57.38 -62.35 13.62
N ASN A 305 -56.58 -62.35 12.54
CA ASN A 305 -56.76 -63.26 11.40
C ASN A 305 -56.68 -64.73 11.85
N GLN A 306 -55.71 -65.08 12.72
CA GLN A 306 -55.59 -66.43 13.28
C GLN A 306 -56.80 -66.82 14.14
N GLN A 307 -57.34 -65.91 14.97
CA GLN A 307 -58.55 -66.16 15.75
C GLN A 307 -59.77 -66.41 14.85
N ILE A 308 -59.94 -65.63 13.77
CA ILE A 308 -61.02 -65.82 12.79
C ILE A 308 -60.91 -67.18 12.12
N ILE A 309 -59.72 -67.57 11.67
CA ILE A 309 -59.48 -68.88 11.05
C ILE A 309 -59.81 -70.02 12.02
N MET A 310 -59.35 -69.94 13.28
CA MET A 310 -59.65 -70.95 14.31
C MET A 310 -61.16 -71.06 14.61
N ALA A 311 -61.87 -69.93 14.69
CA ALA A 311 -63.32 -69.93 14.90
C ALA A 311 -64.09 -70.56 13.73
N LEU A 312 -63.67 -70.29 12.48
CA LEU A 312 -64.25 -70.91 11.28
C LEU A 312 -63.98 -72.42 11.21
N LEU A 313 -62.78 -72.87 11.60
CA LEU A 313 -62.44 -74.30 11.68
C LEU A 313 -63.29 -75.01 12.74
N GLN A 314 -63.51 -74.39 13.90
CA GLN A 314 -64.40 -74.95 14.94
C GLN A 314 -65.85 -75.08 14.43
N GLN A 315 -66.39 -74.04 13.79
CA GLN A 315 -67.74 -74.08 13.18
C GLN A 315 -67.90 -75.10 12.04
N LEU A 316 -66.80 -75.56 11.43
CA LEU A 316 -66.80 -76.64 10.45
C LEU A 316 -66.69 -78.02 11.10
N ALA A 317 -66.05 -78.14 12.28
CA ALA A 317 -65.95 -79.38 13.03
C ALA A 317 -67.24 -79.73 13.80
N ASP A 318 -68.03 -78.72 14.16
CA ASP A 318 -69.31 -78.88 14.88
C ASP A 318 -70.53 -79.15 13.94
N LYS A 319 -70.29 -79.51 12.67
CA LYS A 319 -71.31 -79.78 11.63
C LYS A 319 -71.24 -81.21 11.10
#